data_AF-A0A8H4AXH1-F1
#
_entry.id   AF-A0A8H4AXH1-F1
#
_cell.length_a   1.000
_cell.length_b   1.000
_cell.length_c   1.000
_cell.angle_alpha   90.00
_cell.angle_beta   90.00
_cell.angle_gamma   90.00
#
_symmetry.space_group_name_H-M   'P 1'
#
loop_
_entity.id
_entity.type
_entity.pdbx_description
1 polymer ?
#
loop_
_entity_poly.entity_id
_entity_poly.type
_entity_poly.pdbx_seq_one_letter_code
_entity_poly.pdbx_strand_id
1 'polypeptide(L)'
;MLGDLCRKRQHIEGTYISTLRVITIIILLAFLVTYIVALIIDVYNDVPTIIPSVEGVNTLPIPDLIFTSGDSYNISCYYLTKNGTMKSCNESITQPTLLEINKKFTGFFSLNESFKSLKSLDPNAITTIEIIVQNPNNLTITAMLLDHETNIYSINRKLDALSFSENFNKPDPLNNLLSDIFIYTVNQQAQYIWFTRNIREKILPQKFKDMMGITPDLIKYYYIITNSQTVVNLQYTSSSRLFIEPQNFNLNKETEHRNKTLWGVVGLVGGLWSLIMAIYSFLFGIDLLQPFGCIQSYCPSFQLKMHENYKNLQELNDIDSLKIFLLDYIIDIEGCKEVITPKEKKCCSIQ
;
A
#
# COMPACT_ATOMS: atom_id res chain seq x y z
N MET A 1 -1.48 37.10 25.08
CA MET A 1 -1.88 37.86 23.88
C MET A 1 -3.35 37.66 23.50
N LEU A 2 -3.92 36.43 23.53
CA LEU A 2 -5.38 36.25 23.35
C LEU A 2 -6.25 36.89 24.46
N GLY A 3 -5.77 36.96 25.70
CA GLY A 3 -6.55 37.45 26.85
C GLY A 3 -6.95 38.92 26.78
N ASP A 4 -6.08 39.80 26.25
CA ASP A 4 -6.38 41.24 26.15
C ASP A 4 -7.30 41.57 24.97
N LEU A 5 -7.24 40.79 23.89
CA LEU A 5 -8.18 40.90 22.76
C LEU A 5 -9.61 40.50 23.18
N CYS A 6 -9.77 39.51 24.05
CA CYS A 6 -11.07 39.16 24.60
C CYS A 6 -11.63 40.23 25.55
N ARG A 7 -10.78 40.91 26.33
CA ARG A 7 -11.22 41.87 27.37
C ARG A 7 -11.75 43.18 26.79
N LYS A 8 -11.20 43.65 25.66
CA LYS A 8 -11.64 44.90 25.02
C LYS A 8 -12.93 44.74 24.21
N ARG A 9 -13.21 43.55 23.67
CA ARG A 9 -14.43 43.26 22.88
C ARG A 9 -15.69 43.04 23.75
N GLN A 10 -15.54 42.69 25.02
CA GLN A 10 -16.67 42.47 25.95
C GLN A 10 -17.54 43.71 26.21
N HIS A 11 -17.06 44.93 25.92
CA HIS A 11 -17.74 46.15 26.36
C HIS A 11 -18.92 46.59 25.46
N ILE A 12 -19.10 45.97 24.29
CA ILE A 12 -20.09 46.37 23.27
C ILE A 12 -21.06 45.22 22.89
N GLU A 13 -20.70 43.96 23.16
CA GLU A 13 -21.56 42.80 22.87
C GLU A 13 -22.39 42.38 24.10
N GLY A 14 -23.63 41.94 23.86
CA GLY A 14 -24.46 41.34 24.92
C GLY A 14 -23.79 40.08 25.48
N THR A 15 -23.70 39.97 26.81
CA THR A 15 -23.15 38.81 27.53
C THR A 15 -23.71 37.47 27.06
N TYR A 16 -24.98 37.45 26.64
CA TYR A 16 -25.64 36.27 26.08
C TYR A 16 -25.03 35.79 24.74
N ILE A 17 -24.72 36.72 23.82
CA ILE A 17 -24.13 36.41 22.50
C ILE A 17 -22.69 35.91 22.66
N SER A 18 -21.93 36.55 23.54
CA SER A 18 -20.57 36.12 23.87
C SER A 18 -20.56 34.72 24.46
N THR A 19 -21.48 34.41 25.38
CA THR A 19 -21.63 33.07 25.96
C THR A 19 -22.01 32.03 24.92
N LEU A 20 -22.94 32.34 24.01
CA LEU A 20 -23.35 31.44 22.93
C LEU A 20 -22.18 31.10 22.00
N ARG A 21 -21.37 32.09 21.60
CA ARG A 21 -20.16 31.87 20.78
C ARG A 21 -19.20 30.89 21.44
N VAL A 22 -18.93 31.06 22.73
CA VAL A 22 -18.04 30.17 23.48
C VAL A 22 -18.58 28.74 23.51
N ILE A 23 -19.89 28.56 23.77
CA ILE A 23 -20.52 27.24 23.78
C ILE A 23 -20.43 26.59 22.38
N THR A 24 -20.73 27.34 21.32
CA THR A 24 -20.63 26.83 19.95
C THR A 24 -19.21 26.40 19.59
N ILE A 25 -18.18 27.19 19.98
CA ILE A 25 -16.77 26.83 19.76
C ILE A 25 -16.42 25.54 20.50
N ILE A 26 -16.84 25.39 21.76
CA ILE A 26 -16.58 24.16 22.55
C ILE A 26 -17.21 22.94 21.89
N ILE A 27 -18.46 23.05 21.42
CA ILE A 27 -19.16 21.95 20.76
C ILE A 27 -18.45 21.56 19.45
N LEU A 28 -18.08 22.54 18.62
CA LEU A 28 -17.38 22.30 17.35
C LEU A 28 -16.00 21.68 17.56
N LEU A 29 -15.26 22.12 18.58
CA LEU A 29 -13.98 21.52 18.96
C LEU A 29 -14.14 20.08 19.45
N ALA A 30 -15.17 19.79 20.27
CA ALA A 30 -15.44 18.43 20.72
C ALA A 30 -15.72 17.48 19.54
N PHE A 31 -16.56 17.91 18.59
CA PHE A 31 -16.81 17.16 17.35
C PHE A 31 -15.52 16.91 16.55
N LEU A 32 -14.68 17.93 16.39
CA LEU A 32 -13.41 17.79 15.68
C LEU A 32 -12.48 16.76 16.35
N VAL A 33 -12.35 16.80 17.67
CA VAL A 33 -11.51 15.83 18.41
C VAL A 33 -12.04 14.41 18.24
N THR A 34 -13.35 14.20 18.40
CA THR A 34 -13.96 12.87 18.20
C THR A 34 -13.76 12.35 16.77
N TYR A 35 -13.84 13.23 15.77
CA TYR A 35 -13.61 12.88 14.38
C TYR A 35 -12.14 12.49 14.11
N ILE A 36 -11.18 13.25 14.64
CA ILE A 36 -9.75 12.95 14.52
C ILE A 36 -9.44 11.57 15.13
N VAL A 37 -9.97 11.28 16.33
CA VAL A 37 -9.76 9.98 16.98
C VAL A 37 -10.33 8.85 16.13
N ALA A 38 -11.54 9.01 15.58
CA ALA A 38 -12.14 8.02 14.69
C ALA A 38 -11.27 7.77 13.45
N LEU A 39 -10.76 8.82 12.80
CA LEU A 39 -9.88 8.68 11.62
C LEU A 39 -8.55 7.99 11.94
N ILE A 40 -7.95 8.24 13.11
CA ILE A 40 -6.71 7.58 13.52
C ILE A 40 -6.95 6.08 13.74
N ILE A 41 -8.05 5.72 14.41
CA ILE A 41 -8.45 4.31 14.60
C ILE A 41 -8.66 3.63 13.23
N ASP A 42 -9.29 4.34 12.30
CA ASP A 42 -9.53 3.85 10.94
C ASP A 42 -8.25 3.59 10.13
N VAL A 43 -7.22 4.43 10.28
CA VAL A 43 -5.90 4.22 9.66
C VAL A 43 -5.15 3.07 10.34
N TYR A 44 -5.26 2.97 11.67
CA TYR A 44 -4.60 1.90 12.42
C TYR A 44 -5.14 0.52 12.05
N ASN A 45 -6.46 0.42 11.87
CA ASN A 45 -7.15 -0.81 11.50
C ASN A 45 -7.25 -1.04 9.99
N ASP A 46 -6.57 -0.23 9.16
CA ASP A 46 -6.61 -0.39 7.70
C ASP A 46 -5.95 -1.71 7.28
N VAL A 47 -6.71 -2.55 6.60
CA VAL A 47 -6.21 -3.80 6.00
C VAL A 47 -5.75 -3.48 4.57
N PRO A 48 -4.48 -3.77 4.21
CA PRO A 48 -4.01 -3.49 2.86
C PRO A 48 -4.80 -4.28 1.83
N THR A 49 -5.08 -3.64 0.70
CA THR A 49 -5.75 -4.23 -0.45
C THR A 49 -4.71 -4.80 -1.41
N ILE A 50 -5.01 -5.95 -2.02
CA ILE A 50 -4.13 -6.59 -2.99
C ILE A 50 -4.56 -6.15 -4.40
N ILE A 51 -3.63 -5.57 -5.16
CA ILE A 51 -3.85 -5.17 -6.55
C ILE A 51 -3.11 -6.17 -7.45
N PRO A 52 -3.83 -6.99 -8.24
CA PRO A 52 -3.21 -7.88 -9.20
C PRO A 52 -2.77 -7.10 -10.44
N SER A 53 -1.61 -7.44 -10.97
CA SER A 53 -1.07 -6.94 -12.24
C SER A 53 -0.41 -8.11 -12.99
N VAL A 54 -0.34 -8.02 -14.32
CA VAL A 54 0.24 -9.07 -15.15
C VAL A 54 1.29 -8.45 -16.05
N GLU A 55 2.51 -8.97 -15.98
CA GLU A 55 3.63 -8.54 -16.80
C GLU A 55 4.12 -9.68 -17.68
N GLY A 56 4.29 -9.42 -18.99
CA GLY A 56 4.87 -10.41 -19.89
C GLY A 56 6.39 -10.44 -19.75
N VAL A 57 6.95 -11.62 -19.46
CA VAL A 57 8.39 -11.81 -19.32
C VAL A 57 8.97 -12.64 -20.46
N ASN A 58 10.23 -12.37 -20.83
CA ASN A 58 10.88 -13.13 -21.90
C ASN A 58 11.56 -14.40 -21.39
N THR A 59 11.84 -14.47 -20.09
CA THR A 59 12.54 -15.57 -19.42
C THR A 59 11.91 -15.87 -18.08
N LEU A 60 11.81 -17.15 -17.73
CA LEU A 60 11.35 -17.64 -16.42
C LEU A 60 12.40 -18.57 -15.83
N PRO A 61 12.81 -18.40 -14.57
CA PRO A 61 13.75 -19.32 -13.95
C PRO A 61 13.14 -20.72 -13.85
N ILE A 62 14.01 -21.72 -13.97
CA ILE A 62 13.62 -23.12 -13.80
C ILE A 62 13.40 -23.37 -12.29
N PRO A 63 12.28 -24.00 -11.90
CA PRO A 63 12.02 -24.29 -10.49
C PRO A 63 12.98 -25.35 -9.96
N ASP A 64 13.30 -25.24 -8.67
CA ASP A 64 14.03 -26.26 -7.94
C ASP A 64 13.07 -27.38 -7.52
N LEU A 65 13.59 -28.60 -7.41
CA LEU A 65 12.79 -29.78 -7.06
C LEU A 65 13.44 -30.56 -5.93
N ILE A 66 12.61 -30.97 -4.98
CA ILE A 66 12.99 -31.88 -3.90
C ILE A 66 12.19 -33.17 -4.07
N PHE A 67 12.87 -34.28 -4.29
CA PHE A 67 12.27 -35.60 -4.36
C PHE A 67 12.44 -36.29 -3.02
N THR A 68 11.39 -36.95 -2.51
CA THR A 68 11.44 -37.74 -1.28
C THR A 68 10.73 -39.07 -1.44
N SER A 69 11.32 -40.13 -0.90
CA SER A 69 10.79 -41.50 -0.90
C SER A 69 11.20 -42.26 0.36
N GLY A 70 10.43 -43.28 0.73
CA GLY A 70 10.82 -44.22 1.80
C GLY A 70 11.98 -45.14 1.41
N ASP A 71 12.12 -45.43 0.12
CA ASP A 71 13.11 -46.37 -0.43
C ASP A 71 14.09 -45.68 -1.38
N SER A 72 15.19 -46.36 -1.71
CA SER A 72 16.17 -45.88 -2.68
C SER A 72 15.60 -45.79 -4.10
N TYR A 73 15.91 -44.71 -4.81
CA TYR A 73 15.53 -44.49 -6.20
C TYR A 73 16.66 -43.75 -6.93
N ASN A 74 16.56 -43.68 -8.25
CA ASN A 74 17.52 -42.99 -9.09
C ASN A 74 16.80 -41.91 -9.93
N ILE A 75 17.45 -40.77 -10.13
CA ILE A 75 16.90 -39.64 -10.88
C ILE A 75 17.81 -39.36 -12.08
N SER A 76 17.24 -39.17 -13.27
CA SER A 76 17.94 -38.60 -14.41
C SER A 76 17.17 -37.42 -15.01
N CYS A 77 17.90 -36.48 -15.61
CA CYS A 77 17.36 -35.23 -16.15
C CYS A 77 17.81 -35.02 -17.59
N TYR A 78 16.85 -34.58 -18.39
CA TYR A 78 17.07 -34.13 -19.74
C TYR A 78 16.26 -32.85 -19.98
N TYR A 79 16.82 -31.87 -20.68
CA TYR A 79 16.04 -30.74 -21.16
C TYR A 79 15.87 -30.83 -22.67
N LEU A 80 14.66 -30.47 -23.11
CA LEU A 80 14.29 -30.34 -24.50
C LEU A 80 14.46 -28.89 -24.92
N THR A 81 15.16 -28.70 -26.03
CA THR A 81 15.35 -27.39 -26.66
C THR A 81 14.29 -27.17 -27.74
N LYS A 82 14.09 -25.92 -28.14
CA LYS A 82 13.18 -25.53 -29.24
C LYS A 82 13.47 -26.27 -30.56
N ASN A 83 14.72 -26.63 -30.82
CA ASN A 83 15.12 -27.44 -31.99
C ASN A 83 14.80 -28.94 -31.86
N GLY A 84 14.22 -29.39 -30.74
CA GLY A 84 13.97 -30.80 -30.45
C GLY A 84 15.22 -31.57 -30.02
N THR A 85 16.37 -30.89 -29.81
CA THR A 85 17.56 -31.56 -29.27
C THR A 85 17.38 -31.80 -27.78
N MET A 86 17.69 -33.01 -27.34
CA MET A 86 17.64 -33.45 -25.95
C MET A 86 19.06 -33.45 -25.39
N LYS A 87 19.29 -32.70 -24.32
CA LYS A 87 20.60 -32.62 -23.65
C LYS A 87 20.46 -33.07 -22.21
N SER A 88 21.47 -33.76 -21.70
CA SER A 88 21.45 -34.23 -20.32
C SER A 88 21.73 -33.08 -19.35
N CYS A 89 20.99 -33.05 -18.24
CA CYS A 89 21.17 -32.15 -17.09
C CYS A 89 21.47 -32.95 -15.81
N ASN A 90 22.09 -34.13 -15.95
CA ASN A 90 22.45 -34.97 -14.80
C ASN A 90 23.45 -34.30 -13.84
N GLU A 91 24.23 -33.32 -14.31
CA GLU A 91 25.15 -32.52 -13.48
C GLU A 91 24.41 -31.65 -12.45
N SER A 92 23.15 -31.33 -12.72
CA SER A 92 22.29 -30.49 -11.88
C SER A 92 21.44 -31.31 -10.90
N ILE A 93 21.57 -32.64 -10.92
CA ILE A 93 20.90 -33.56 -10.01
C ILE A 93 21.87 -33.98 -8.90
N THR A 94 21.37 -33.96 -7.67
CA THR A 94 21.97 -34.70 -6.56
C THR A 94 21.18 -35.99 -6.34
N GLN A 95 21.87 -37.12 -6.47
CA GLN A 95 21.23 -38.43 -6.30
C GLN A 95 20.66 -38.61 -4.88
N PRO A 96 19.57 -39.38 -4.74
CA PRO A 96 18.92 -39.54 -3.45
C PRO A 96 19.83 -40.17 -2.41
N THR A 97 19.93 -39.52 -1.26
CA THR A 97 20.66 -40.05 -0.09
C THR A 97 19.71 -40.16 1.09
N LEU A 98 19.95 -41.14 1.96
CA LEU A 98 19.16 -41.32 3.17
C LEU A 98 19.47 -40.17 4.14
N LEU A 99 18.50 -39.28 4.36
CA LEU A 99 18.60 -38.28 5.41
C LEU A 99 18.11 -38.85 6.74
N GLU A 100 18.92 -38.70 7.78
CA GLU A 100 18.60 -39.22 9.12
C GLU A 100 17.38 -38.52 9.75
N ILE A 101 17.14 -37.27 9.38
CA ILE A 101 16.13 -36.39 9.99
C ILE A 101 14.71 -36.86 9.68
N ASN A 102 14.46 -37.24 8.42
CA ASN A 102 13.16 -37.70 7.96
C ASN A 102 13.13 -39.22 7.72
N LYS A 103 14.27 -39.92 7.86
CA LYS A 103 14.45 -41.35 7.52
C LYS A 103 13.97 -41.67 6.11
N LYS A 104 14.11 -40.72 5.18
CA LYS A 104 13.69 -40.84 3.78
C LYS A 104 14.87 -40.59 2.86
N PHE A 105 14.86 -41.26 1.72
CA PHE A 105 15.76 -40.94 0.62
C PHE A 105 15.31 -39.63 0.00
N THR A 106 16.22 -38.65 -0.04
CA THR A 106 15.93 -37.32 -0.56
C THR A 106 16.94 -36.98 -1.65
N GLY A 107 16.44 -36.60 -2.82
CA GLY A 107 17.21 -36.15 -3.97
C GLY A 107 16.83 -34.74 -4.35
N PHE A 108 17.74 -34.04 -5.03
CA PHE A 108 17.58 -32.62 -5.33
C PHE A 108 17.86 -32.34 -6.80
N PHE A 109 17.11 -31.41 -7.38
CA PHE A 109 17.39 -30.85 -8.69
C PHE A 109 17.36 -29.32 -8.59
N SER A 110 18.43 -28.68 -9.07
CA SER A 110 18.53 -27.23 -9.11
C SER A 110 19.41 -26.82 -10.27
N LEU A 111 18.91 -25.91 -11.10
CA LEU A 111 19.55 -25.48 -12.33
C LEU A 111 19.47 -23.96 -12.45
N ASN A 112 20.62 -23.30 -12.59
CA ASN A 112 20.73 -21.85 -12.75
C ASN A 112 20.53 -21.40 -14.21
N GLU A 113 19.52 -21.96 -14.86
CA GLU A 113 19.10 -21.60 -16.22
C GLU A 113 17.62 -21.18 -16.21
N SER A 114 17.15 -20.63 -17.32
CA SER A 114 15.80 -20.10 -17.45
C SER A 114 15.13 -20.63 -18.71
N PHE A 115 13.85 -20.98 -18.60
CA PHE A 115 12.99 -21.13 -19.76
C PHE A 115 12.93 -19.82 -20.54
N LYS A 116 12.98 -19.90 -21.87
CA LYS A 116 12.85 -18.72 -22.74
C LYS A 116 11.51 -18.78 -23.46
N SER A 117 10.88 -17.63 -23.62
CA SER A 117 9.60 -17.51 -24.33
C SER A 117 9.70 -18.11 -25.72
N LEU A 118 8.61 -18.73 -26.20
CA LEU A 118 8.49 -19.23 -27.57
C LEU A 118 8.80 -18.16 -28.63
N LYS A 119 8.58 -16.89 -28.30
CA LYS A 119 8.93 -15.73 -29.14
C LYS A 119 10.44 -15.51 -29.27
N SER A 120 11.26 -16.14 -28.44
CA SER A 120 12.71 -16.08 -28.53
C SER A 120 13.20 -16.70 -29.84
N LEU A 121 14.12 -16.00 -30.49
CA LEU A 121 14.82 -16.44 -31.70
C LEU A 121 15.93 -17.46 -31.40
N ASP A 122 16.20 -17.75 -30.12
CA ASP A 122 17.26 -18.68 -29.74
C ASP A 122 16.84 -20.14 -30.01
N PRO A 123 17.50 -20.85 -30.94
CA PRO A 123 17.21 -22.26 -31.22
C PRO A 123 17.52 -23.19 -30.05
N ASN A 124 18.41 -22.77 -29.14
CA ASN A 124 18.83 -23.52 -27.97
C ASN A 124 18.01 -23.19 -26.72
N ALA A 125 16.93 -22.40 -26.87
CA ALA A 125 16.00 -22.12 -25.78
C ALA A 125 15.43 -23.40 -25.18
N ILE A 126 15.51 -23.52 -23.85
CA ILE A 126 14.91 -24.61 -23.09
C ILE A 126 13.40 -24.40 -23.04
N THR A 127 12.65 -25.41 -23.44
CA THR A 127 11.18 -25.38 -23.46
C THR A 127 10.60 -26.26 -22.36
N THR A 128 11.17 -27.44 -22.17
CA THR A 128 10.62 -28.48 -21.29
C THR A 128 11.76 -29.22 -20.61
N ILE A 129 11.57 -29.59 -19.34
CA ILE A 129 12.50 -30.44 -18.60
C ILE A 129 11.81 -31.79 -18.39
N GLU A 130 12.47 -32.86 -18.82
CA GLU A 130 12.09 -34.24 -18.56
C GLU A 130 12.94 -34.79 -17.42
N ILE A 131 12.29 -35.17 -16.32
CA ILE A 131 12.92 -35.86 -15.21
C ILE A 131 12.39 -37.29 -15.18
N ILE A 132 13.30 -38.24 -15.23
CA ILE A 132 12.98 -39.66 -15.18
C ILE A 132 13.37 -40.15 -13.79
N VAL A 133 12.38 -40.67 -13.08
CA VAL A 133 12.59 -41.24 -11.75
C VAL A 133 12.42 -42.74 -11.84
N GLN A 134 13.49 -43.47 -11.56
CA GLN A 134 13.52 -44.93 -11.59
C GLN A 134 13.41 -45.45 -10.16
N ASN A 135 12.34 -46.19 -9.89
CA ASN A 135 12.09 -46.78 -8.59
C ASN A 135 11.97 -48.30 -8.74
N PRO A 136 12.92 -49.11 -8.22
CA PRO A 136 12.84 -50.56 -8.31
C PRO A 136 11.65 -51.15 -7.53
N ASN A 137 11.14 -50.45 -6.52
CA ASN A 137 10.18 -50.98 -5.56
C ASN A 137 8.71 -50.55 -5.82
N ASN A 138 8.43 -49.89 -6.95
CA ASN A 138 7.07 -49.44 -7.32
C ASN A 138 6.35 -48.54 -6.30
N LEU A 139 7.10 -47.75 -5.51
CA LEU A 139 6.53 -46.82 -4.53
C LEU A 139 6.24 -45.43 -5.09
N THR A 140 5.38 -44.71 -4.38
CA THR A 140 5.08 -43.29 -4.59
C THR A 140 6.27 -42.43 -4.21
N ILE A 141 6.73 -41.59 -5.14
CA ILE A 141 7.75 -40.58 -4.89
C ILE A 141 7.05 -39.23 -4.79
N THR A 142 7.42 -38.46 -3.78
CA THR A 142 6.84 -37.13 -3.58
C THR A 142 7.84 -36.11 -4.09
N ALA A 143 7.47 -35.33 -5.10
CA ALA A 143 8.26 -34.22 -5.60
C ALA A 143 7.65 -32.89 -5.12
N MET A 144 8.47 -32.02 -4.56
CA MET A 144 8.10 -30.68 -4.12
C MET A 144 8.73 -29.66 -5.07
N LEU A 145 7.92 -28.77 -5.63
CA LEU A 145 8.33 -27.72 -6.55
C LEU A 145 8.57 -26.40 -5.80
N LEU A 146 9.72 -25.76 -6.03
CA LEU A 146 10.11 -24.52 -5.35
C LEU A 146 10.57 -23.47 -6.36
N ASP A 147 10.25 -22.20 -6.09
CA ASP A 147 10.79 -21.10 -6.89
C ASP A 147 12.26 -20.87 -6.56
N HIS A 148 13.10 -20.87 -7.60
CA HIS A 148 14.55 -20.74 -7.47
C HIS A 148 15.00 -19.47 -6.72
N GLU A 149 14.24 -18.36 -6.82
CA GLU A 149 14.63 -17.09 -6.17
C GLU A 149 14.21 -17.02 -4.69
N THR A 150 13.30 -17.88 -4.23
CA THR A 150 12.82 -17.89 -2.83
C THR A 150 13.12 -19.17 -2.09
N ASN A 151 13.87 -20.07 -2.71
CA ASN A 151 14.20 -21.33 -2.10
C ASN A 151 15.06 -21.11 -0.84
N ILE A 152 14.40 -21.13 0.33
CA ILE A 152 15.03 -21.09 1.65
C ILE A 152 15.97 -22.28 1.87
N TYR A 153 15.77 -23.37 1.15
CA TYR A 153 16.64 -24.52 1.11
C TYR A 153 17.77 -24.36 0.08
N SER A 154 18.08 -23.14 -0.36
CA SER A 154 19.26 -22.88 -1.19
C SER A 154 20.27 -22.04 -0.41
N ILE A 155 21.46 -22.60 -0.18
CA ILE A 155 22.63 -21.84 0.29
C ILE A 155 23.50 -21.58 -0.94
N ASN A 156 23.87 -20.32 -1.17
CA ASN A 156 24.64 -19.91 -2.37
C ASN A 156 23.95 -20.28 -3.71
N ARG A 157 22.62 -20.27 -3.76
CA ARG A 157 21.81 -20.65 -4.94
C ARG A 157 21.96 -22.10 -5.39
N LYS A 158 22.41 -22.98 -4.49
CA LYS A 158 22.43 -24.43 -4.72
C LYS A 158 21.60 -25.10 -3.64
N LEU A 159 20.63 -25.90 -4.07
CA LEU A 159 19.82 -26.75 -3.22
C LEU A 159 20.63 -27.98 -2.79
N ASP A 160 20.75 -28.22 -1.48
CA ASP A 160 21.51 -29.35 -0.94
C ASP A 160 20.88 -29.95 0.34
N ALA A 161 21.40 -31.10 0.77
CA ALA A 161 20.89 -31.82 1.94
C ALA A 161 21.06 -31.03 3.26
N LEU A 162 22.12 -30.21 3.36
CA LEU A 162 22.43 -29.43 4.55
C LEU A 162 21.42 -28.30 4.74
N SER A 163 21.20 -27.49 3.70
CA SER A 163 20.19 -26.42 3.70
C SER A 163 18.78 -26.95 3.91
N PHE A 164 18.44 -28.11 3.34
CA PHE A 164 17.19 -28.81 3.63
C PHE A 164 17.06 -29.14 5.12
N SER A 165 18.10 -29.73 5.71
CA SER A 165 18.10 -30.11 7.12
C SER A 165 17.94 -28.94 8.09
N GLU A 166 18.62 -27.83 7.83
CA GLU A 166 18.64 -26.67 8.71
C GLU A 166 17.31 -25.91 8.76
N ASN A 167 16.54 -25.98 7.67
CA ASN A 167 15.31 -25.21 7.52
C ASN A 167 14.04 -26.06 7.67
N PHE A 168 14.13 -27.41 7.65
CA PHE A 168 12.98 -28.31 7.77
C PHE A 168 12.07 -28.04 8.98
N ASN A 169 12.65 -27.60 10.11
CA ASN A 169 11.91 -27.36 11.36
C ASN A 169 11.65 -25.88 11.66
N LYS A 170 12.07 -24.95 10.78
CA LYS A 170 11.85 -23.53 11.05
C LYS A 170 10.39 -23.20 10.73
N PRO A 171 9.62 -22.64 11.68
CA PRO A 171 8.28 -22.14 11.39
C PRO A 171 8.44 -20.94 10.48
N ASP A 172 8.31 -21.17 9.17
CA ASP A 172 8.48 -20.11 8.20
C ASP A 172 7.20 -19.26 8.18
N PRO A 173 7.25 -17.93 8.34
CA PRO A 173 6.13 -17.05 7.99
C PRO A 173 5.66 -17.24 6.53
N LEU A 174 6.46 -17.94 5.71
CA LEU A 174 6.16 -18.35 4.35
C LEU A 174 5.30 -19.62 4.22
N ASN A 175 5.11 -20.42 5.27
CA ASN A 175 4.33 -21.68 5.21
C ASN A 175 2.86 -21.49 4.78
N ASN A 176 2.34 -20.26 4.84
CA ASN A 176 0.97 -19.94 4.38
C ASN A 176 0.89 -19.54 2.89
N LEU A 177 2.03 -19.26 2.23
CA LEU A 177 2.14 -18.92 0.81
C LEU A 177 2.86 -19.99 -0.01
N LEU A 178 3.74 -20.76 0.65
CA LEU A 178 4.23 -22.04 0.17
C LEU A 178 3.04 -23.01 0.15
N SER A 179 2.26 -22.95 -0.92
CA SER A 179 1.68 -24.21 -1.38
C SER A 179 2.86 -25.07 -1.76
N ASP A 180 3.37 -25.87 -0.83
CA ASP A 180 4.22 -27.00 -1.16
C ASP A 180 3.38 -27.85 -2.10
N ILE A 181 3.66 -27.74 -3.40
CA ILE A 181 2.96 -28.52 -4.39
C ILE A 181 3.64 -29.88 -4.37
N PHE A 182 3.05 -30.77 -3.57
CA PHE A 182 3.41 -32.17 -3.52
C PHE A 182 2.85 -32.87 -4.76
N ILE A 183 3.74 -33.27 -5.63
CA ILE A 183 3.45 -34.08 -6.81
C ILE A 183 3.77 -35.52 -6.46
N TYR A 184 2.76 -36.39 -6.54
CA TYR A 184 2.91 -37.82 -6.27
C TYR A 184 3.16 -38.53 -7.58
N THR A 185 4.36 -39.07 -7.76
CA THR A 185 4.70 -39.86 -8.94
C THR A 185 4.65 -41.34 -8.60
N VAL A 186 4.08 -42.12 -9.52
CA VAL A 186 4.04 -43.58 -9.44
C VAL A 186 4.69 -44.12 -10.70
N ASN A 187 5.29 -45.31 -10.59
CA ASN A 187 5.85 -46.00 -11.73
C ASN A 187 4.83 -46.18 -12.86
N GLN A 188 5.32 -46.21 -14.10
CA GLN A 188 4.56 -46.36 -15.34
C GLN A 188 3.63 -45.17 -15.66
N GLN A 189 3.88 -44.01 -15.05
CA GLN A 189 3.16 -42.77 -15.31
C GLN A 189 4.08 -41.71 -15.93
N ALA A 190 3.54 -40.99 -16.91
CA ALA A 190 4.05 -39.70 -17.35
C ALA A 190 3.18 -38.61 -16.72
N GLN A 191 3.79 -37.58 -16.15
CA GLN A 191 3.06 -36.44 -15.60
C GLN A 191 3.55 -35.17 -16.27
N TYR A 192 2.61 -34.42 -16.84
CA TYR A 192 2.86 -33.08 -17.37
C TYR A 192 2.53 -32.07 -16.29
N ILE A 193 3.51 -31.23 -15.97
CA ILE A 193 3.45 -30.23 -14.90
C ILE A 193 3.63 -28.87 -15.58
N TRP A 194 2.53 -28.17 -15.71
CA TRP A 194 2.53 -26.78 -16.12
C TRP A 194 2.61 -25.90 -14.89
N PHE A 195 3.51 -24.91 -14.91
CA PHE A 195 3.61 -23.98 -13.80
C PHE A 195 3.41 -22.52 -14.23
N THR A 196 2.85 -21.73 -13.32
CA THR A 196 2.76 -20.27 -13.43
C THR A 196 3.48 -19.66 -12.24
N ARG A 197 4.37 -18.72 -12.54
CA ARG A 197 5.16 -18.00 -11.55
C ARG A 197 4.43 -16.73 -11.12
N ASN A 198 4.28 -16.55 -9.82
CA ASN A 198 3.64 -15.37 -9.24
C ASN A 198 4.58 -14.67 -8.25
N ILE A 199 4.40 -13.37 -8.13
CA ILE A 199 5.12 -12.52 -7.18
C ILE A 199 4.10 -11.81 -6.32
N ARG A 200 4.27 -11.88 -5.00
CA ARG A 200 3.52 -11.09 -4.03
C ARG A 200 4.45 -10.11 -3.34
N GLU A 201 4.19 -8.83 -3.54
CA GLU A 201 4.88 -7.74 -2.85
C GLU A 201 4.05 -7.34 -1.63
N LYS A 202 4.53 -7.69 -0.43
CA LYS A 202 3.89 -7.30 0.82
C LYS A 202 4.53 -6.06 1.41
N ILE A 203 3.72 -5.24 2.07
CA ILE A 203 4.20 -4.12 2.86
C ILE A 203 4.83 -4.70 4.13
N LEU A 204 6.07 -4.30 4.43
CA LEU A 204 6.72 -4.71 5.68
C LEU A 204 5.91 -4.13 6.86
N PRO A 205 5.37 -4.95 7.77
CA PRO A 205 4.63 -4.41 8.90
C PRO A 205 5.57 -3.58 9.78
N GLN A 206 5.10 -2.39 10.21
CA GLN A 206 5.65 -1.57 11.30
C GLN A 206 6.68 -0.47 10.96
N LYS A 207 6.70 0.09 9.74
CA LYS A 207 7.37 1.39 9.52
C LYS A 207 6.37 2.54 9.55
N PHE A 208 6.62 3.55 10.38
CA PHE A 208 5.86 4.80 10.44
C PHE A 208 5.75 5.49 9.06
N LYS A 209 6.78 5.31 8.22
CA LYS A 209 6.83 5.73 6.81
C LYS A 209 5.63 5.24 5.99
N ASP A 210 5.21 3.98 6.21
CA ASP A 210 4.14 3.33 5.46
C ASP A 210 2.77 3.88 5.87
N MET A 211 2.61 4.30 7.13
CA MET A 211 1.41 4.97 7.62
C MET A 211 1.29 6.40 7.09
N MET A 212 2.41 7.08 6.84
CA MET A 212 2.36 8.42 6.25
C MET A 212 1.82 8.40 4.82
N GLY A 213 1.99 7.31 4.06
CA GLY A 213 1.72 7.29 2.61
C GLY A 213 2.94 7.64 1.76
N ILE A 214 4.14 7.58 2.36
CA ILE A 214 5.39 7.54 1.59
C ILE A 214 5.53 6.11 1.07
N THR A 215 6.00 5.94 -0.17
CA THR A 215 6.15 4.63 -0.83
C THR A 215 6.77 3.60 0.14
N PRO A 216 6.02 2.55 0.50
CA PRO A 216 6.47 1.58 1.49
C PRO A 216 7.62 0.75 0.93
N ASP A 217 8.46 0.24 1.83
CA ASP A 217 9.46 -0.74 1.44
C ASP A 217 8.74 -2.09 1.25
N LEU A 218 8.74 -2.59 0.02
CA LEU A 218 8.03 -3.82 -0.36
C LEU A 218 8.97 -5.02 -0.23
N ILE A 219 8.50 -6.08 0.41
CA ILE A 219 9.18 -7.38 0.42
C ILE A 219 8.54 -8.25 -0.65
N LYS A 220 9.39 -8.75 -1.55
CA LYS A 220 8.97 -9.63 -2.64
C LYS A 220 8.97 -11.07 -2.15
N TYR A 221 7.86 -11.75 -2.38
CA TYR A 221 7.70 -13.18 -2.20
C TYR A 221 7.34 -13.79 -3.54
N TYR A 222 7.97 -14.91 -3.86
CA TYR A 222 7.76 -15.62 -5.10
C TYR A 222 7.10 -16.94 -4.76
N TYR A 223 6.12 -17.34 -5.55
CA TYR A 223 5.43 -18.61 -5.37
C TYR A 223 5.00 -19.15 -6.72
N ILE A 224 4.81 -20.46 -6.77
CA ILE A 224 4.46 -21.18 -7.99
C ILE A 224 3.08 -21.79 -7.80
N ILE A 225 2.25 -21.69 -8.82
CA ILE A 225 1.03 -22.46 -8.96
C ILE A 225 1.27 -23.49 -10.06
N THR A 226 0.90 -24.75 -9.82
CA THR A 226 1.01 -25.81 -10.83
C THR A 226 -0.35 -26.31 -11.24
N ASN A 227 -0.45 -26.72 -12.50
CA ASN A 227 -1.47 -27.60 -13.00
C ASN A 227 -0.79 -28.88 -13.49
N SER A 228 -1.26 -30.04 -13.03
CA SER A 228 -0.64 -31.32 -13.38
C SER A 228 -1.65 -32.23 -14.08
N GLN A 229 -1.23 -32.87 -15.17
CA GLN A 229 -1.99 -33.92 -15.82
C GLN A 229 -1.20 -35.22 -15.84
N THR A 230 -1.79 -36.27 -15.30
CA THR A 230 -1.21 -37.61 -15.27
C THR A 230 -1.68 -38.41 -16.46
N VAL A 231 -0.74 -38.91 -17.25
CA VAL A 231 -0.98 -39.89 -18.32
C VAL A 231 -0.50 -41.25 -17.82
N VAL A 232 -1.46 -42.17 -17.69
CA VAL A 232 -1.22 -43.56 -17.29
C VAL A 232 -0.97 -44.38 -18.54
N ASN A 233 -0.15 -45.44 -18.44
CA ASN A 233 0.17 -46.43 -19.47
C ASN A 233 1.43 -46.15 -20.30
N LEU A 234 2.55 -45.88 -19.62
CA LEU A 234 3.86 -46.03 -20.25
C LEU A 234 4.23 -47.52 -20.30
N GLN A 235 4.55 -48.04 -21.49
CA GLN A 235 5.05 -49.42 -21.69
C GLN A 235 6.42 -49.70 -21.03
N TYR A 236 6.95 -48.78 -20.21
CA TYR A 236 8.27 -48.84 -19.61
C TYR A 236 8.21 -49.35 -18.16
N THR A 237 9.01 -50.38 -17.89
CA THR A 237 9.15 -50.99 -16.57
C THR A 237 9.78 -50.02 -15.56
N SER A 238 9.20 -49.95 -14.36
CA SER A 238 9.76 -49.33 -13.13
C SER A 238 10.25 -47.88 -13.19
N SER A 239 9.73 -47.06 -14.12
CA SER A 239 10.08 -45.62 -14.19
C SER A 239 8.86 -44.73 -14.28
N SER A 240 8.98 -43.53 -13.72
CA SER A 240 8.04 -42.43 -13.88
C SER A 240 8.72 -41.29 -14.61
N ARG A 241 7.97 -40.53 -15.39
CA ARG A 241 8.48 -39.37 -16.15
C ARG A 241 7.72 -38.12 -15.75
N LEU A 242 8.45 -37.05 -15.49
CA LEU A 242 7.92 -35.74 -15.15
C LEU A 242 8.34 -34.77 -16.25
N PHE A 243 7.37 -34.17 -16.91
CA PHE A 243 7.59 -33.10 -17.89
C PHE A 243 7.22 -31.79 -17.23
N ILE A 244 8.19 -30.89 -17.06
CA ILE A 244 8.01 -29.60 -16.40
C ILE A 244 8.16 -28.50 -17.45
N GLU A 245 7.13 -27.69 -17.61
CA GLU A 245 7.13 -26.57 -18.55
C GLU A 245 6.32 -25.38 -18.03
N PRO A 246 6.68 -24.14 -18.40
CA PRO A 246 5.89 -22.97 -18.04
C PRO A 246 4.56 -22.97 -18.80
N GLN A 247 3.45 -22.76 -18.10
CA GLN A 247 2.12 -22.66 -18.73
C GLN A 247 2.04 -21.43 -19.63
N ASN A 248 2.62 -20.33 -19.16
CA ASN A 248 2.68 -19.05 -19.84
C ASN A 248 3.91 -18.28 -19.39
N PHE A 249 4.27 -17.27 -20.18
CA PHE A 249 5.35 -16.34 -19.87
C PHE A 249 4.79 -15.05 -19.26
N ASN A 250 3.76 -15.19 -18.44
CA ASN A 250 3.12 -14.10 -17.73
C ASN A 250 3.48 -14.20 -16.25
N LEU A 251 3.98 -13.11 -15.71
CA LEU A 251 4.31 -12.94 -14.30
C LEU A 251 3.14 -12.23 -13.65
N ASN A 252 2.38 -12.94 -12.81
CA ASN A 252 1.33 -12.30 -12.03
C ASN A 252 1.97 -11.65 -10.81
N LYS A 253 1.79 -10.34 -10.70
CA LYS A 253 2.35 -9.52 -9.65
C LYS A 253 1.21 -8.98 -8.78
N GLU A 254 1.12 -9.45 -7.56
CA GLU A 254 0.19 -8.99 -6.53
C GLU A 254 0.90 -7.96 -5.65
N THR A 255 0.46 -6.70 -5.68
CA THR A 255 1.03 -5.65 -4.81
C THR A 255 0.05 -5.29 -3.70
N GLU A 256 0.53 -5.25 -2.47
CA GLU A 256 -0.24 -4.74 -1.34
C GLU A 256 -0.21 -3.20 -1.32
N HIS A 257 -1.38 -2.58 -1.27
CA HIS A 257 -1.57 -1.14 -1.19
C HIS A 257 -2.43 -0.79 0.04
N ARG A 258 -2.02 0.23 0.79
CA ARG A 258 -2.87 0.83 1.83
C ARG A 258 -3.73 1.92 1.21
N ASN A 259 -5.02 1.88 1.53
CA ASN A 259 -5.98 2.87 1.01
C ASN A 259 -6.08 4.08 1.95
N LYS A 260 -5.84 3.87 3.26
CA LYS A 260 -5.89 4.94 4.26
C LYS A 260 -4.48 5.33 4.71
N THR A 261 -4.17 6.63 4.63
CA THR A 261 -2.87 7.19 5.01
C THR A 261 -3.06 8.36 5.98
N LEU A 262 -2.05 8.65 6.80
CA LEU A 262 -2.06 9.81 7.70
C LEU A 262 -2.13 11.13 6.93
N TRP A 263 -1.51 11.24 5.76
CA TRP A 263 -1.68 12.42 4.90
C TRP A 263 -3.12 12.58 4.42
N GLY A 264 -3.80 11.47 4.11
CA GLY A 264 -5.24 11.47 3.84
C GLY A 264 -6.04 12.00 5.04
N VAL A 265 -5.71 11.57 6.26
CA VAL A 265 -6.34 12.08 7.49
C VAL A 265 -6.10 13.58 7.67
N VAL A 266 -4.88 14.07 7.48
CA VAL A 266 -4.58 15.51 7.57
C VAL A 266 -5.41 16.29 6.54
N GLY A 267 -5.53 15.78 5.31
CA GLY A 267 -6.37 16.38 4.28
C GLY A 267 -7.86 16.44 4.68
N LEU A 268 -8.40 15.34 5.23
CA LEU A 268 -9.79 15.29 5.71
C LEU A 268 -10.03 16.22 6.89
N VAL A 269 -9.11 16.27 7.86
CA VAL A 269 -9.18 17.17 9.02
C VAL A 269 -9.10 18.63 8.57
N GLY A 270 -8.21 18.95 7.62
CA GLY A 270 -8.12 20.29 7.03
C GLY A 270 -9.42 20.70 6.34
N GLY A 271 -10.03 19.78 5.58
CA GLY A 271 -11.34 19.98 4.95
C GLY A 271 -12.43 20.25 5.99
N LEU A 272 -12.53 19.42 7.03
CA LEU A 272 -13.54 19.60 8.08
C LEU A 272 -13.32 20.90 8.86
N TRP A 273 -12.07 21.26 9.18
CA TRP A 273 -11.73 22.52 9.83
C TRP A 273 -12.19 23.73 9.00
N SER A 274 -11.96 23.69 7.68
CA SER A 274 -12.41 24.76 6.78
C SER A 274 -13.94 24.90 6.76
N LEU A 275 -14.66 23.78 6.81
CA LEU A 275 -16.11 23.74 6.88
C LEU A 275 -16.63 24.28 8.22
N ILE A 276 -16.00 23.92 9.34
CA ILE A 276 -16.33 24.46 10.67
C ILE A 276 -16.13 25.98 10.69
N MET A 277 -15.02 26.47 10.15
CA MET A 277 -14.74 27.91 10.06
C MET A 277 -15.76 28.63 9.17
N ALA A 278 -16.20 28.02 8.07
CA ALA A 278 -17.24 28.56 7.21
C ALA A 278 -18.60 28.64 7.94
N ILE A 279 -19.00 27.59 8.65
CA ILE A 279 -20.22 27.58 9.46
C ILE A 279 -20.15 28.64 10.57
N TYR A 280 -19.03 28.72 11.28
CA TYR A 280 -18.82 29.72 12.34
C TYR A 280 -18.91 31.15 11.78
N SER A 281 -18.22 31.41 10.66
CA SER A 281 -18.24 32.70 9.96
C SER A 281 -19.63 33.06 9.45
N PHE A 282 -20.39 32.08 8.98
CA PHE A 282 -21.78 32.25 8.54
C PHE A 282 -22.73 32.59 9.72
N LEU A 283 -22.56 31.93 10.87
CA LEU A 283 -23.39 32.14 12.05
C LEU A 283 -23.13 33.49 12.74
N PHE A 284 -21.86 33.87 12.86
CA PHE A 284 -21.44 35.00 13.72
C PHE A 284 -20.81 36.18 12.97
N GLY A 285 -20.51 36.05 11.68
CA GLY A 285 -19.79 37.04 10.88
C GLY A 285 -18.27 36.95 11.04
N ILE A 286 -17.53 37.49 10.06
CA ILE A 286 -16.08 37.69 10.14
C ILE A 286 -15.86 39.14 10.58
N ASP A 287 -15.02 39.32 11.59
CA ASP A 287 -14.82 40.57 12.35
C ASP A 287 -14.38 41.81 11.54
N LEU A 288 -14.11 41.67 10.24
CA LEU A 288 -13.61 42.74 9.38
C LEU A 288 -14.68 43.41 8.50
N LEU A 289 -15.87 42.82 8.33
CA LEU A 289 -16.90 43.32 7.40
C LEU A 289 -18.31 43.12 7.98
N GLN A 290 -18.72 43.97 8.92
CA GLN A 290 -20.11 44.17 9.39
C GLN A 290 -20.89 42.92 9.88
N PRO A 291 -21.90 43.09 10.76
CA PRO A 291 -22.58 41.96 11.38
C PRO A 291 -23.61 41.34 10.41
N PHE A 292 -23.17 40.49 9.48
CA PHE A 292 -24.06 39.71 8.61
C PHE A 292 -24.40 38.32 9.17
N GLY A 293 -23.95 37.97 10.37
CA GLY A 293 -24.23 36.66 10.96
C GLY A 293 -25.73 36.40 11.10
N CYS A 294 -26.22 35.24 10.66
CA CYS A 294 -27.64 34.91 10.69
C CYS A 294 -28.26 35.04 12.09
N ILE A 295 -27.51 34.74 13.14
CA ILE A 295 -27.95 34.85 14.55
C ILE A 295 -28.19 36.32 14.92
N GLN A 296 -27.40 37.25 14.38
CA GLN A 296 -27.53 38.67 14.63
C GLN A 296 -28.63 39.31 13.78
N SER A 297 -28.89 38.77 12.58
CA SER A 297 -30.00 39.17 11.71
C SER A 297 -31.37 38.76 12.24
N TYR A 298 -31.48 37.60 12.91
CA TYR A 298 -32.77 37.05 13.36
C TYR A 298 -33.28 37.60 14.70
N CYS A 299 -32.50 38.44 15.41
CA CYS A 299 -32.90 39.01 16.70
C CYS A 299 -33.20 40.52 16.56
N PRO A 300 -34.45 40.92 16.24
CA PRO A 300 -34.83 42.32 15.99
C PRO A 300 -34.62 43.24 17.20
N SER A 301 -34.62 42.69 18.41
CA SER A 301 -34.33 43.40 19.66
C SER A 301 -32.90 43.93 19.75
N PHE A 302 -31.93 43.33 19.04
CA PHE A 302 -30.55 43.82 19.01
C PHE A 302 -30.39 44.99 18.04
N GLN A 303 -31.08 44.95 16.89
CA GLN A 303 -31.15 46.08 15.96
C GLN A 303 -31.86 47.29 16.59
N LEU A 304 -32.94 47.05 17.34
CA LEU A 304 -33.64 48.11 18.08
C LEU A 304 -32.77 48.75 19.17
N LYS A 305 -32.01 47.97 19.94
CA LYS A 305 -31.07 48.51 20.96
C LYS A 305 -29.90 49.28 20.37
N MET A 306 -29.35 48.81 19.24
CA MET A 306 -28.34 49.56 18.49
C MET A 306 -28.91 50.87 17.97
N HIS A 307 -30.15 50.86 17.47
CA HIS A 307 -30.80 52.06 16.95
C HIS A 307 -31.16 53.06 18.06
N GLU A 308 -31.62 52.60 19.23
CA GLU A 308 -31.85 53.44 20.43
C GLU A 308 -30.54 54.07 20.95
N ASN A 309 -29.46 53.29 21.05
CA ASN A 309 -28.17 53.84 21.47
C ASN A 309 -27.62 54.86 20.47
N TYR A 310 -27.80 54.62 19.17
CA TYR A 310 -27.43 55.57 18.12
C TYR A 310 -28.27 56.85 18.18
N LYS A 311 -29.57 56.73 18.46
CA LYS A 311 -30.48 57.88 18.60
C LYS A 311 -30.16 58.71 19.85
N ASN A 312 -29.83 58.07 20.97
CA ASN A 312 -29.38 58.75 22.19
C ASN A 312 -28.03 59.47 22.03
N LEU A 313 -27.12 58.92 21.21
CA LEU A 313 -25.86 59.59 20.82
C LEU A 313 -26.10 60.77 19.86
N GLN A 314 -27.12 60.71 19.02
CA GLN A 314 -27.48 61.79 18.09
C GLN A 314 -28.16 62.97 18.78
N GLU A 315 -28.80 62.76 19.94
CA GLU A 315 -29.30 63.83 20.82
C GLU A 315 -28.18 64.51 21.62
N LEU A 316 -27.03 63.85 21.80
CA LEU A 316 -25.82 64.44 22.38
C LEU A 316 -25.05 65.17 21.28
N ASN A 317 -25.46 66.43 21.03
CA ASN A 317 -24.93 67.33 20.00
C ASN A 317 -23.50 67.83 20.28
N ASP A 318 -22.59 66.92 20.62
CA ASP A 318 -21.18 67.21 20.87
C ASP A 318 -20.31 66.58 19.78
N ILE A 319 -19.83 67.42 18.87
CA ILE A 319 -19.11 67.06 17.64
C ILE A 319 -17.84 66.25 17.96
N ASP A 320 -17.26 66.42 19.15
CA ASP A 320 -16.08 65.67 19.59
C ASP A 320 -16.40 64.20 19.95
N SER A 321 -17.59 63.93 20.47
CA SER A 321 -18.04 62.57 20.81
C SER A 321 -18.35 61.74 19.55
N LEU A 322 -18.93 62.36 18.52
CA LEU A 322 -19.18 61.73 17.23
C LEU A 322 -17.87 61.38 16.50
N LYS A 323 -16.85 62.24 16.65
CA LYS A 323 -15.54 62.06 16.04
C LYS A 323 -14.77 60.91 16.69
N ILE A 324 -14.85 60.78 18.03
CA ILE A 324 -14.28 59.65 18.79
C ILE A 324 -15.01 58.35 18.44
N PHE A 325 -16.34 58.38 18.33
CA PHE A 325 -17.13 57.22 17.94
C PHE A 325 -16.85 56.75 16.50
N LEU A 326 -16.70 57.68 15.56
CA LEU A 326 -16.32 57.35 14.17
C LEU A 326 -14.89 56.82 14.07
N LEU A 327 -13.95 57.32 14.90
CA LEU A 327 -12.58 56.80 14.99
C LEU A 327 -12.51 55.39 15.60
N ASP A 328 -13.39 55.08 16.55
CA ASP A 328 -13.45 53.75 17.17
C ASP A 328 -14.19 52.70 16.30
N TYR A 329 -15.08 53.14 15.41
CA TYR A 329 -15.99 52.23 14.69
C TYR A 329 -15.75 52.15 13.17
N ILE A 330 -15.15 53.19 12.57
CA ILE A 330 -14.88 53.25 11.13
C ILE A 330 -13.39 53.45 10.92
N ILE A 331 -12.70 52.31 10.80
CA ILE A 331 -11.43 52.15 10.11
C ILE A 331 -10.22 52.63 10.91
N ASP A 332 -9.29 51.68 11.08
CA ASP A 332 -7.88 51.87 11.36
C ASP A 332 -7.26 52.90 10.38
N ILE A 333 -7.29 54.19 10.75
CA ILE A 333 -6.81 55.31 9.91
C ILE A 333 -5.28 55.29 9.73
N GLU A 334 -4.54 54.48 10.50
CA GLU A 334 -3.09 54.34 10.30
C GLU A 334 -2.71 53.72 8.95
N GLY A 335 -3.62 52.97 8.30
CA GLY A 335 -3.41 52.45 6.95
C GLY A 335 -3.77 53.40 5.80
N CYS A 336 -4.54 54.48 6.04
CA CYS A 336 -5.01 55.38 4.97
C CYS A 336 -4.24 56.70 4.87
N LYS A 337 -3.28 56.98 5.76
CA LYS A 337 -2.50 58.22 5.73
C LYS A 337 -1.47 58.30 4.59
N GLU A 338 -1.17 57.21 3.88
CA GLU A 338 -0.19 57.23 2.77
C GLU A 338 -0.76 57.61 1.39
N VAL A 339 -2.09 57.71 1.21
CA VAL A 339 -2.67 57.86 -0.15
C VAL A 339 -3.12 59.29 -0.48
N ILE A 340 -3.12 60.22 0.47
CA ILE A 340 -3.56 61.61 0.21
C ILE A 340 -2.47 62.61 0.60
N THR A 341 -1.44 62.68 -0.24
CA THR A 341 -0.64 63.91 -0.41
C THR A 341 -0.86 64.46 -1.82
N PRO A 342 -1.28 65.72 -1.98
CA PRO A 342 -1.44 66.34 -3.30
C PRO A 342 -0.07 66.76 -3.84
N LYS A 343 0.37 66.18 -4.96
CA LYS A 343 1.45 66.78 -5.76
C LYS A 343 0.86 67.89 -6.63
N GLU A 344 1.25 69.11 -6.29
CA GLU A 344 1.06 70.33 -7.08
C GLU A 344 1.55 70.14 -8.53
N LYS A 345 0.67 70.44 -9.49
CA LYS A 345 1.05 70.69 -10.88
C LYS A 345 1.38 72.18 -11.04
N LYS A 346 2.62 72.49 -11.41
CA LYS A 346 2.96 73.71 -12.17
C LYS A 346 3.19 73.31 -13.63
N CYS A 347 2.29 73.76 -14.50
CA CYS A 347 2.53 73.88 -15.94
C CYS A 347 2.39 75.36 -16.31
N CYS A 348 3.52 76.02 -16.57
CA CYS A 348 3.68 76.98 -17.66
C CYS A 348 4.28 76.15 -18.82
N SER A 349 3.96 76.31 -20.11
CA SER A 349 3.60 77.52 -20.85
C SER A 349 3.16 77.18 -22.29
N ILE A 350 2.27 78.04 -22.84
CA ILE A 350 2.22 78.56 -24.23
C ILE A 350 1.77 77.59 -25.34
N GLN A 351 0.56 77.85 -25.88
CA GLN A 351 0.44 78.76 -27.02
C GLN A 351 -0.61 79.83 -26.76
#